data_AF-A0A6C0JDM1-F1
#
_entry.id   AF-A0A6C0JDM1-F1
#
_cell.length_a   1.000
_cell.length_b   1.000
_cell.length_c   1.000
_cell.angle_alpha   90.00
_cell.angle_beta   90.00
_cell.angle_gamma   90.00
#
_symmetry.space_group_name_H-M   'P 1'
#
loop_
_entity.id
_entity.type
_entity.pdbx_description
1 polymer ?
#
loop_
_entity_poly.entity_id
_entity_poly.type
_entity_poly.pdbx_seq_one_letter_code
_entity_poly.pdbx_strand_id
1 'polypeptide(L)'
;MKGTDIGLTLIIIIAFISLSLFPILSVGMKKVENNWPTYRCNPAVMPFAGMFGQNATQNFTYCIQSMQSNYMDYLLEPVNYNINVVGNLGGSLNKSINSARAFISNLRGMITSIVQGIFGIFLNILIEIQRMLITLKDMAAKQVAVLTTVMYMVDGSTKTMQSVWNGAPGQLVRALS
;
A
#
# COMPACT_ATOMS: atom_id res chain seq x y z
N MET A 1 23.07 -99.83 12.53
CA MET A 1 22.03 -98.91 13.06
C MET A 1 20.90 -98.90 12.04
N LYS A 2 19.68 -99.24 12.45
CA LYS A 2 18.55 -99.43 11.52
C LYS A 2 18.11 -98.05 11.00
N GLY A 3 17.84 -97.90 9.70
CA GLY A 3 17.47 -96.62 9.08
C GLY A 3 16.25 -95.93 9.72
N THR A 4 15.46 -96.68 10.47
CA THR A 4 14.35 -96.20 11.30
C THR A 4 14.79 -95.24 12.42
N ASP A 5 15.95 -95.46 13.04
CA ASP A 5 16.45 -94.62 14.14
C ASP A 5 16.92 -93.24 13.64
N ILE A 6 17.54 -93.20 12.45
CA ILE A 6 17.99 -91.97 11.81
C ILE A 6 16.79 -91.11 11.38
N GLY A 7 15.73 -91.74 10.84
CA GLY A 7 14.48 -91.06 10.48
C GLY A 7 13.76 -90.44 11.69
N LEU A 8 13.73 -91.15 12.82
CA LEU A 8 13.14 -90.63 14.07
C LEU A 8 13.92 -89.43 14.63
N THR A 9 15.26 -89.46 14.60
CA THR A 9 16.07 -88.30 15.04
C THR A 9 15.89 -87.06 14.16
N LEU A 10 15.74 -87.24 12.84
CA LEU A 10 15.56 -86.13 11.90
C LEU A 10 14.19 -85.46 12.07
N ILE A 11 13.15 -86.26 12.34
CA ILE A 11 11.80 -85.77 12.66
C ILE A 11 11.79 -84.98 13.98
N ILE A 12 12.49 -85.45 15.01
CA ILE A 12 12.58 -84.74 16.30
C ILE A 12 13.29 -83.38 16.12
N ILE A 13 14.35 -83.32 15.32
CA ILE A 13 15.05 -82.06 15.04
C ILE A 13 14.14 -81.08 14.28
N ILE A 14 13.40 -81.53 13.27
CA ILE A 14 12.44 -80.69 12.54
C ILE A 14 11.30 -80.21 13.45
N ALA A 15 10.78 -81.08 14.31
CA ALA A 15 9.75 -80.72 15.29
C ALA A 15 10.24 -79.70 16.31
N PHE A 16 11.51 -79.79 16.73
CA PHE A 16 12.12 -78.81 17.63
C PHE A 16 12.31 -77.46 16.95
N ILE A 17 12.76 -77.46 15.69
CA ILE A 17 12.93 -76.25 14.88
C ILE A 17 11.56 -75.56 14.65
N SER A 18 10.51 -76.32 14.33
CA SER A 18 9.17 -75.75 14.12
C SER A 18 8.57 -75.16 15.40
N LEU A 19 8.71 -75.84 16.54
CA LEU A 19 8.29 -75.33 17.86
C LEU A 19 9.05 -74.07 18.28
N SER A 20 10.32 -73.95 17.91
CA SER A 20 11.16 -72.78 18.24
C SER A 20 10.83 -71.55 17.37
N LEU A 21 10.46 -71.76 16.10
CA LEU A 21 10.17 -70.69 15.14
C LEU A 21 8.76 -70.11 15.31
N PHE A 22 7.80 -70.91 15.77
CA PHE A 22 6.40 -70.50 15.88
C PHE A 22 6.17 -69.26 16.78
N PRO A 23 6.78 -69.16 17.98
CA PRO A 23 6.61 -67.98 18.85
C PRO A 23 7.28 -66.73 18.26
N ILE A 24 8.43 -66.88 17.60
CA ILE A 24 9.20 -65.77 17.03
C ILE A 24 8.41 -65.11 15.89
N LEU A 25 7.82 -65.92 15.01
CA LEU A 25 6.97 -65.44 13.92
C LEU A 25 5.67 -64.82 14.44
N SER A 26 5.03 -65.43 15.45
CA SER A 26 3.78 -64.91 16.03
C SER A 26 3.97 -63.54 16.70
N VAL A 27 5.08 -63.32 17.41
CA VAL A 27 5.40 -62.02 18.03
C VAL A 27 5.76 -60.97 16.97
N GLY A 28 6.51 -61.36 15.94
CA GLY A 28 6.84 -60.48 14.82
C GLY A 28 5.60 -60.01 14.05
N MET A 29 4.66 -60.92 13.78
CA MET A 29 3.39 -60.61 13.14
C MET A 29 2.52 -59.67 13.97
N LYS A 30 2.36 -59.93 15.28
CA LYS A 30 1.61 -59.02 16.18
C LYS A 30 2.20 -57.62 16.25
N LYS A 31 3.53 -57.49 16.18
CA LYS A 31 4.19 -56.17 16.22
C LYS A 31 3.93 -55.36 14.95
N VAL A 32 3.88 -56.03 13.80
CA VAL A 32 3.54 -55.45 12.49
C VAL A 32 2.06 -55.05 12.46
N GLU A 33 1.18 -55.92 12.94
CA GLU A 33 -0.27 -55.68 12.98
C GLU A 33 -0.59 -54.45 13.86
N ASN A 34 0.02 -54.35 15.05
CA ASN A 34 -0.17 -53.21 15.96
C ASN A 34 0.38 -51.87 15.42
N ASN A 35 1.32 -51.89 14.48
CA ASN A 35 1.96 -50.69 13.91
C ASN A 35 1.83 -50.64 12.38
N TRP A 36 0.73 -51.18 11.85
CA TRP A 36 0.50 -51.31 10.42
C TRP A 36 0.71 -50.01 9.61
N PRO A 37 0.27 -48.81 10.06
CA PRO A 37 0.46 -47.57 9.30
C PRO A 37 1.91 -47.20 9.01
N THR A 38 2.83 -47.62 9.88
CA THR A 38 4.27 -47.33 9.79
C THR A 38 5.00 -48.38 8.94
N TYR A 39 4.56 -49.64 9.00
CA TYR A 39 5.21 -50.76 8.31
C TYR A 39 4.57 -51.15 6.96
N ARG A 40 3.38 -50.61 6.63
CA ARG A 40 2.65 -50.92 5.38
C ARG A 40 3.45 -50.67 4.09
N CYS A 41 4.37 -49.70 4.10
CA CYS A 41 5.22 -49.39 2.95
C CYS A 41 6.61 -50.04 3.02
N ASN A 42 6.87 -50.90 4.00
CA ASN A 42 8.13 -51.63 4.09
C ASN A 42 8.12 -52.84 3.15
N PRO A 43 9.07 -52.94 2.18
CA PRO A 43 9.08 -53.99 1.16
C PRO A 43 9.16 -55.42 1.72
N ALA A 44 9.69 -55.60 2.94
CA ALA A 44 9.77 -56.91 3.58
C ALA A 44 8.41 -57.45 4.08
N VAL A 45 7.42 -56.57 4.29
CA VAL A 45 6.15 -56.89 4.95
C VAL A 45 4.95 -56.69 4.02
N MET A 46 5.13 -55.87 2.99
CA MET A 46 4.16 -55.56 1.94
C MET A 46 3.58 -56.79 1.20
N PRO A 47 4.35 -57.80 0.75
CA PRO A 47 3.78 -58.99 0.11
C PRO A 47 2.94 -59.86 1.07
N PHE A 48 3.15 -59.69 2.37
CA PHE A 48 2.39 -60.39 3.42
C PHE A 48 1.21 -59.58 3.95
N ALA A 49 0.87 -58.44 3.34
CA ALA A 49 -0.27 -57.61 3.75
C ALA A 49 -1.61 -58.37 3.77
N GLY A 50 -1.79 -59.34 2.87
CA GLY A 50 -2.97 -60.21 2.86
C GLY A 50 -3.12 -61.05 4.13
N MET A 51 -2.02 -61.33 4.83
CA MET A 51 -1.99 -62.10 6.09
C MET A 51 -2.47 -61.27 7.29
N PHE A 52 -2.54 -59.94 7.15
CA PHE A 52 -3.01 -58.99 8.16
C PHE A 52 -4.40 -58.42 7.85
N GLY A 53 -5.17 -59.09 6.96
CA GLY A 53 -6.53 -58.67 6.58
C GLY A 53 -6.58 -57.46 5.64
N GLN A 54 -5.46 -57.10 5.01
CA GLN A 54 -5.33 -55.92 4.16
C GLN A 54 -5.04 -56.32 2.71
N ASN A 55 -5.65 -55.63 1.74
CA ASN A 55 -5.40 -55.90 0.33
C ASN A 55 -3.96 -55.50 -0.07
N ALA A 56 -3.13 -56.50 -0.39
CA ALA A 56 -1.73 -56.29 -0.78
C ALA A 56 -1.62 -55.37 -2.02
N THR A 57 -2.49 -55.55 -3.01
CA THR A 57 -2.53 -54.71 -4.21
C THR A 57 -2.91 -53.27 -3.90
N GLN A 58 -3.91 -53.03 -3.04
CA GLN A 58 -4.30 -51.65 -2.67
C GLN A 58 -3.23 -50.95 -1.84
N ASN A 59 -2.57 -51.65 -0.91
CA ASN A 59 -1.46 -51.08 -0.14
C ASN A 59 -0.23 -50.79 -1.02
N PHE A 60 0.07 -51.67 -1.98
CA PHE A 60 1.14 -51.43 -2.94
C PHE A 60 0.87 -50.16 -3.76
N THR A 61 -0.32 -50.03 -4.35
CA THR A 61 -0.70 -48.85 -5.13
C THR A 61 -0.68 -47.58 -4.27
N TYR A 62 -1.18 -47.65 -3.04
CA TYR A 62 -1.16 -46.52 -2.10
C TYR A 62 0.27 -46.08 -1.74
N CYS A 63 1.17 -47.02 -1.44
CA CYS A 63 2.55 -46.69 -1.09
C CYS A 63 3.34 -46.13 -2.29
N ILE A 64 3.12 -46.67 -3.50
CA ILE A 64 3.70 -46.13 -4.73
C ILE A 64 3.18 -44.71 -5.00
N GLN A 65 1.88 -44.49 -4.84
CA GLN A 65 1.25 -43.19 -5.05
C GLN A 65 1.72 -42.15 -4.02
N SER A 66 1.86 -42.54 -2.75
CA SER A 66 2.39 -41.67 -1.70
C SER A 66 3.88 -41.34 -1.90
N MET A 67 4.70 -42.31 -2.31
CA MET A 67 6.10 -42.09 -2.68
C MET A 67 6.23 -41.12 -3.86
N GLN A 68 5.37 -41.23 -4.89
CA GLN A 68 5.34 -40.28 -6.00
C GLN A 68 4.91 -38.87 -5.57
N SER A 69 3.92 -38.75 -4.68
CA SER A 69 3.49 -37.45 -4.15
C SER A 69 4.62 -36.75 -3.39
N ASN A 70 5.36 -37.48 -2.55
CA ASN A 70 6.49 -36.92 -1.80
C ASN A 70 7.63 -36.47 -2.73
N TYR A 71 7.84 -37.19 -3.84
CA TYR A 71 8.81 -36.78 -4.86
C TYR A 71 8.34 -35.53 -5.63
N MET A 72 7.03 -35.36 -5.79
CA MET A 72 6.44 -34.18 -6.41
C MET A 72 6.66 -32.92 -5.56
N ASP A 73 6.60 -33.02 -4.23
CA ASP A 73 6.90 -31.89 -3.34
C ASP A 73 8.35 -31.39 -3.50
N TYR A 74 9.31 -32.30 -3.64
CA TYR A 74 10.72 -31.95 -3.93
C TYR A 74 10.88 -31.29 -5.30
N LEU A 75 10.11 -31.72 -6.31
CA LEU A 75 10.11 -31.10 -7.64
C LEU A 75 9.40 -29.73 -7.64
N LEU A 76 8.42 -29.52 -6.76
CA LEU A 76 7.69 -28.26 -6.61
C LEU A 76 8.43 -27.24 -5.72
N GLU A 77 9.41 -27.66 -4.93
CA GLU A 77 10.28 -26.77 -4.13
C GLU A 77 10.88 -25.60 -4.95
N PRO A 78 11.51 -25.81 -6.13
CA PRO A 78 11.97 -24.71 -6.97
C PRO A 78 10.82 -23.86 -7.52
N VAL A 79 9.64 -24.42 -7.78
CA VAL A 79 8.47 -23.65 -8.24
C VAL A 79 7.98 -22.72 -7.14
N ASN A 80 7.86 -23.21 -5.91
CA ASN A 80 7.47 -22.44 -4.74
C ASN A 80 8.48 -21.32 -4.44
N TYR A 81 9.78 -21.58 -4.59
CA TYR A 81 10.81 -20.55 -4.48
C TYR A 81 10.62 -19.44 -5.52
N ASN A 82 10.40 -19.79 -6.78
CA ASN A 82 10.15 -18.81 -7.85
C ASN A 82 8.89 -17.97 -7.58
N ILE A 83 7.81 -18.58 -7.07
CA ILE A 83 6.58 -17.86 -6.70
C ILE A 83 6.85 -16.84 -5.59
N ASN A 84 7.66 -17.20 -4.57
CA ASN A 84 8.07 -16.27 -3.52
C ASN A 84 8.92 -15.11 -4.06
N VAL A 85 9.83 -15.37 -4.99
CA VAL A 85 10.61 -14.31 -5.66
C VAL A 85 9.70 -13.37 -6.45
N VAL A 86 8.74 -13.90 -7.19
CA VAL A 86 7.73 -13.10 -7.92
C VAL A 86 6.89 -12.26 -6.95
N GLY A 87 6.47 -12.84 -5.82
CA GLY A 87 5.74 -12.11 -4.77
C GLY A 87 6.56 -10.97 -4.16
N ASN A 88 7.84 -11.21 -3.88
CA ASN A 88 8.77 -10.19 -3.37
C ASN A 88 9.04 -9.08 -4.39
N LEU A 89 9.20 -9.42 -5.67
CA LEU A 89 9.34 -8.46 -6.76
C LEU A 89 8.06 -7.61 -6.90
N GLY A 90 6.88 -8.23 -6.87
CA GLY A 90 5.60 -7.53 -6.87
C GLY A 90 5.46 -6.56 -5.70
N GLY A 91 5.85 -6.98 -4.50
CA GLY A 91 5.87 -6.13 -3.30
C GLY A 91 6.84 -4.95 -3.43
N SER A 92 8.05 -5.19 -3.94
CA SER A 92 9.06 -4.15 -4.16
C SER A 92 8.64 -3.13 -5.24
N LEU A 93 8.04 -3.61 -6.33
CA LEU A 93 7.47 -2.78 -7.38
C LEU A 93 6.35 -1.90 -6.82
N ASN A 94 5.44 -2.46 -6.03
CA ASN A 94 4.35 -1.68 -5.43
C ASN A 94 4.88 -0.59 -4.48
N LYS A 95 5.89 -0.90 -3.67
CA LYS A 95 6.58 0.10 -2.82
C LYS A 95 7.23 1.20 -3.65
N SER A 96 7.88 0.84 -4.74
CA SER A 96 8.55 1.79 -5.65
C SER A 96 7.53 2.70 -6.35
N ILE A 97 6.41 2.15 -6.83
CA ILE A 97 5.30 2.91 -7.41
C ILE A 97 4.69 3.86 -6.38
N ASN A 98 4.48 3.40 -5.15
CA ASN A 98 3.91 4.24 -4.10
C ASN A 98 4.87 5.37 -3.69
N SER A 99 6.18 5.09 -3.64
CA SER A 99 7.22 6.10 -3.43
C SER A 99 7.23 7.16 -4.55
N ALA A 100 7.13 6.72 -5.81
CA ALA A 100 7.03 7.64 -6.95
C ALA A 100 5.76 8.51 -6.87
N ARG A 101 4.62 7.93 -6.48
CA ARG A 101 3.38 8.68 -6.25
C ARG A 101 3.53 9.71 -5.12
N ALA A 102 4.17 9.33 -4.01
CA ALA A 102 4.45 10.22 -2.90
C ALA A 102 5.38 11.37 -3.31
N PHE A 103 6.43 11.09 -4.08
CA PHE A 103 7.31 12.11 -4.65
C PHE A 103 6.55 13.10 -5.54
N ILE A 104 5.70 12.61 -6.45
CA ILE A 104 4.86 13.47 -7.31
C ILE A 104 3.90 14.32 -6.47
N SER A 105 3.30 13.75 -5.42
CA SER A 105 2.42 14.48 -4.51
C SER A 105 3.16 15.62 -3.80
N ASN A 106 4.35 15.33 -3.27
CA ASN A 106 5.20 16.33 -2.62
C ASN A 106 5.66 17.42 -3.59
N LEU A 107 6.10 17.03 -4.80
CA LEU A 107 6.48 17.96 -5.85
C LEU A 107 5.32 18.90 -6.22
N ARG A 108 4.11 18.35 -6.40
CA ARG A 108 2.90 19.13 -6.68
C ARG A 108 2.57 20.09 -5.53
N GLY A 109 2.70 19.63 -4.28
CA GLY A 109 2.51 20.45 -3.09
C GLY A 109 3.48 21.63 -3.03
N MET A 110 4.77 21.37 -3.29
CA MET A 110 5.80 22.41 -3.37
C MET A 110 5.51 23.43 -4.48
N ILE A 111 5.18 22.97 -5.70
CA ILE A 111 4.83 23.86 -6.81
C ILE A 111 3.60 24.70 -6.45
N THR A 112 2.57 24.10 -5.86
CA THR A 112 1.35 24.82 -5.46
C THR A 112 1.66 25.89 -4.41
N SER A 113 2.50 25.58 -3.43
CA SER A 113 2.94 26.55 -2.41
C SER A 113 3.71 27.72 -3.02
N ILE A 114 4.63 27.45 -3.95
CA ILE A 114 5.38 28.49 -4.67
C ILE A 114 4.42 29.39 -5.47
N VAL A 115 3.52 28.78 -6.25
CA VAL A 115 2.55 29.50 -7.07
C VAL A 115 1.63 30.35 -6.18
N GLN A 116 1.11 29.81 -5.07
CA GLN A 116 0.30 30.57 -4.12
C GLN A 116 1.06 31.75 -3.50
N GLY A 117 2.34 31.55 -3.13
CA GLY A 117 3.18 32.62 -2.60
C GLY A 117 3.38 33.75 -3.62
N ILE A 118 3.67 33.40 -4.87
CA ILE A 118 3.82 34.36 -5.97
C ILE A 118 2.53 35.14 -6.22
N PHE A 119 1.39 34.46 -6.38
CA PHE A 119 0.09 35.11 -6.57
C PHE A 119 -0.30 35.98 -5.36
N GLY A 120 0.01 35.55 -4.13
CA GLY A 120 -0.22 36.36 -2.93
C GLY A 120 0.56 37.67 -2.94
N ILE A 121 1.82 37.64 -3.36
CA ILE A 121 2.63 38.87 -3.53
C ILE A 121 2.06 39.76 -4.64
N PHE A 122 1.69 39.17 -5.79
CA PHE A 122 1.10 39.95 -6.89
C PHE A 122 -0.21 40.64 -6.48
N LEU A 123 -1.08 39.98 -5.71
CA LEU A 123 -2.30 40.59 -5.19
C LEU A 123 -1.98 41.78 -4.28
N ASN A 124 -1.01 41.65 -3.37
CA ASN A 124 -0.59 42.74 -2.50
C ASN A 124 -0.05 43.93 -3.30
N ILE A 125 0.78 43.68 -4.32
CA ILE A 125 1.30 44.73 -5.21
C ILE A 125 0.16 45.42 -5.96
N LEU A 126 -0.80 44.66 -6.48
CA LEU A 126 -1.92 45.20 -7.23
C LEU A 126 -2.80 46.10 -6.36
N ILE A 127 -3.06 45.70 -5.10
CA ILE A 127 -3.78 46.53 -4.12
C ILE A 127 -3.02 47.84 -3.86
N GLU A 128 -1.70 47.79 -3.69
CA GLU A 128 -0.91 49.00 -3.41
C GLU A 128 -0.89 49.95 -4.62
N ILE A 129 -0.79 49.41 -5.84
CA ILE A 129 -0.91 50.21 -7.07
C ILE A 129 -2.30 50.85 -7.16
N GLN A 130 -3.38 50.11 -6.88
CA GLN A 130 -4.74 50.66 -6.86
C GLN A 130 -4.88 51.77 -5.82
N ARG A 131 -4.33 51.60 -4.62
CA ARG A 131 -4.32 52.63 -3.58
C ARG A 131 -3.58 53.89 -4.05
N MET A 132 -2.43 53.71 -4.69
CA MET A 132 -1.66 54.81 -5.27
C MET A 132 -2.48 55.58 -6.32
N LEU A 133 -3.14 54.89 -7.25
CA LEU A 133 -4.01 55.50 -8.24
C LEU A 133 -5.20 56.24 -7.61
N ILE A 134 -5.81 55.69 -6.56
CA ILE A 134 -6.89 56.37 -5.81
C ILE A 134 -6.36 57.65 -5.17
N THR A 135 -5.19 57.62 -4.54
CA THR A 135 -4.60 58.82 -3.94
C THR A 135 -4.25 59.88 -4.98
N LEU A 136 -3.74 59.49 -6.15
CA LEU A 136 -3.48 60.42 -7.26
C LEU A 136 -4.77 61.07 -7.77
N LYS A 137 -5.85 60.29 -7.91
CA LYS A 137 -7.17 60.81 -8.29
C LYS A 137 -7.72 61.79 -7.23
N ASP A 138 -7.59 61.45 -5.95
CA ASP A 138 -8.00 62.33 -4.84
C ASP A 138 -7.20 63.63 -4.80
N MET A 139 -5.89 63.57 -5.03
CA MET A 139 -5.05 64.76 -5.13
C MET A 139 -5.45 65.66 -6.30
N ALA A 140 -5.72 65.08 -7.48
CA ALA A 140 -6.19 65.84 -8.63
C ALA A 140 -7.57 66.48 -8.36
N ALA A 141 -8.49 65.76 -7.72
CA ALA A 141 -9.80 66.28 -7.33
C ALA A 141 -9.69 67.44 -6.32
N LYS A 142 -8.78 67.33 -5.34
CA LYS A 142 -8.48 68.42 -4.39
C LYS A 142 -7.91 69.64 -5.09
N GLN A 143 -7.02 69.47 -6.07
CA GLN A 143 -6.48 70.59 -6.84
C GLN A 143 -7.58 71.34 -7.59
N VAL A 144 -8.50 70.60 -8.24
CA VAL A 144 -9.66 71.21 -8.90
C VAL A 144 -10.57 71.91 -7.89
N ALA A 145 -10.86 71.27 -6.76
CA ALA A 145 -11.71 71.85 -5.72
C ALA A 145 -11.14 73.18 -5.16
N VAL A 146 -9.83 73.26 -4.94
CA VAL A 146 -9.16 74.50 -4.51
C VAL A 146 -9.33 75.59 -5.56
N LEU A 147 -9.07 75.28 -6.85
CA LEU A 147 -9.26 76.25 -7.93
C LEU A 147 -10.71 76.74 -8.05
N THR A 148 -11.68 75.82 -7.97
CA THR A 148 -13.11 76.16 -7.99
C THR A 148 -13.51 77.02 -6.80
N THR A 149 -12.99 76.73 -5.61
CA THR A 149 -13.26 77.53 -4.40
C THR A 149 -12.73 78.95 -4.54
N VAL A 150 -11.52 79.11 -5.09
CA VAL A 150 -10.95 80.42 -5.37
C VAL A 150 -11.77 81.15 -6.42
N MET A 151 -12.22 80.48 -7.50
CA MET A 151 -13.09 81.10 -8.51
C MET A 151 -14.40 81.63 -7.90
N TYR A 152 -15.10 80.82 -7.10
CA TYR A 152 -16.33 81.25 -6.45
C TYR A 152 -16.10 82.34 -5.39
N MET A 153 -14.94 82.34 -4.71
CA MET A 153 -14.58 83.41 -3.78
C MET A 153 -14.38 84.75 -4.51
N VAL A 154 -13.71 84.73 -5.67
CA VAL A 154 -13.54 85.93 -6.51
C VAL A 154 -14.89 86.41 -7.01
N ASP A 155 -15.73 85.54 -7.58
CA ASP A 155 -17.08 85.90 -8.04
C ASP A 155 -17.98 86.42 -6.90
N GLY A 156 -17.90 85.82 -5.71
CA GLY A 156 -18.57 86.33 -4.53
C GLY A 156 -18.11 87.74 -4.17
N SER A 157 -16.79 87.98 -4.16
CA SER A 157 -16.21 89.30 -3.84
C SER A 157 -16.60 90.38 -4.85
N THR A 158 -16.63 90.07 -6.15
CA THR A 158 -17.02 91.02 -7.20
C THR A 158 -18.51 91.35 -7.10
N LYS A 159 -19.36 90.35 -6.85
CA LYS A 159 -20.79 90.56 -6.58
C LYS A 159 -21.01 91.41 -5.34
N THR A 160 -20.31 91.16 -4.24
CA THR A 160 -20.39 92.00 -3.04
C THR A 160 -19.97 93.45 -3.34
N MET A 161 -18.88 93.67 -4.08
CA MET A 161 -18.45 95.02 -4.49
C MET A 161 -19.51 95.72 -5.34
N GLN A 162 -20.10 95.03 -6.32
CA GLN A 162 -21.20 95.56 -7.12
C GLN A 162 -22.43 95.89 -6.28
N SER A 163 -22.79 95.04 -5.31
CA SER A 163 -23.89 95.29 -4.38
C SER A 163 -23.64 96.49 -3.47
N VAL A 164 -22.41 96.67 -2.96
CA VAL A 164 -22.02 97.84 -2.16
C VAL A 164 -22.05 99.12 -3.01
N TRP A 165 -21.57 99.06 -4.25
CA TRP A 165 -21.61 100.19 -5.19
C TRP A 165 -23.04 100.60 -5.55
N ASN A 166 -23.94 99.64 -5.75
CA ASN A 166 -25.35 99.90 -6.06
C ASN A 166 -26.21 100.23 -4.82
N GLY A 167 -25.76 99.85 -3.63
CA GLY A 167 -26.43 100.11 -2.36
C GLY A 167 -26.20 101.51 -1.80
N ALA A 168 -26.70 101.74 -0.58
CA ALA A 168 -26.62 103.04 0.09
C ALA A 168 -25.20 103.65 0.14
N PRO A 169 -24.12 102.90 0.44
CA PRO A 169 -22.76 103.47 0.48
C PRO A 169 -22.31 104.02 -0.88
N GLY A 170 -22.52 103.29 -1.98
CA GLY A 170 -22.10 103.76 -3.31
C GLY A 170 -22.98 104.85 -3.90
N GLN A 171 -24.23 104.97 -3.47
CA GLN A 171 -25.08 106.12 -3.80
C GLN A 171 -24.57 107.41 -3.12
N LEU A 172 -24.12 107.33 -1.87
CA LEU A 172 -23.53 108.46 -1.14
C LEU A 172 -22.26 108.97 -1.82
N VAL A 173 -21.38 108.06 -2.28
CA VAL A 173 -20.15 108.44 -3.01
C VAL A 173 -20.47 109.17 -4.32
N ARG A 174 -21.48 108.70 -5.08
CA ARG A 174 -21.92 109.34 -6.32
C ARG A 174 -22.61 110.69 -6.11
N ALA A 175 -23.18 110.93 -4.92
CA ALA A 175 -23.78 112.23 -4.58
C ALA A 175 -22.73 113.27 -4.12
N LEU A 176 -21.52 112.82 -3.76
CA LEU A 176 -20.40 113.66 -3.33
C LEU A 176 -19.41 113.99 -4.46
N SER A 177 -19.50 113.31 -5.60
CA SER A 177 -18.74 113.58 -6.85
C SER A 177 -19.56 114.43 -7.82
#